data_AF-A0A1Y1NJG4-F1
#
_entry.id   AF-A0A1Y1NJG4-F1
#
_cell.length_a   1.000
_cell.length_b   1.000
_cell.length_c   1.000
_cell.angle_alpha   90.00
_cell.angle_beta   90.00
_cell.angle_gamma   90.00
#
_symmetry.space_group_name_H-M   'P 1'
#
loop_
_entity.id
_entity.type
_entity.pdbx_description
1 polymer ?
#
loop_
_entity_poly.entity_id
_entity_poly.type
_entity_poly.pdbx_seq_one_letter_code
_entity_poly.pdbx_strand_id
1 'polypeptide(L)'
;MSRLADYFVVVGYDHEKERSGISSGIILQRFPEKDWPDTPFIEGIEWFCQPQGWALSTDRQEPQFFVSVLTDIDANRHYCACLCFNETVSITPSKPVDEEEDAVEGETALVRPLPTITHHSIMYAPKCLVLVSRLDYIETFRNCLGIIYTVYIENVGVPLETLVGNIIGCIQVPPPGGPQVRFSIGAGDRQALQPPISPSLPVTHTSVNLLFQQLGIRNVLVLFCAIMTEHKILFHSKSYNRLTEACRALTALMYPFRYNHVYIPLLPAPLVEVLSTPTPFVIGVHSSLKTEVSDMVSISFVILGA
;
A
#
# COMPACT_ATOMS: atom_id res chain seq x y z
N MET A 1 22.67 0.50 15.13
CA MET A 1 22.06 -0.38 14.11
C MET A 1 20.58 -0.07 14.09
N SER A 2 19.96 -0.15 12.93
CA SER A 2 18.53 0.13 12.76
C SER A 2 17.76 -1.18 12.59
N ARG A 3 16.51 -1.24 13.07
CA ARG A 3 15.62 -2.39 12.81
C ARG A 3 15.32 -2.45 11.31
N LEU A 4 15.22 -3.66 10.75
CA LEU A 4 14.86 -3.82 9.32
C LEU A 4 13.45 -3.30 9.02
N ALA A 5 12.49 -3.64 9.87
CA ALA A 5 11.12 -3.11 9.84
C ALA A 5 10.69 -2.70 11.24
N ASP A 6 9.91 -1.63 11.34
CA ASP A 6 9.40 -1.11 12.59
C ASP A 6 8.07 -1.79 12.96
N TYR A 7 7.20 -2.05 11.97
CA TYR A 7 5.92 -2.75 12.19
C TYR A 7 5.60 -3.76 11.08
N PHE A 8 4.83 -4.78 11.45
CA PHE A 8 4.08 -5.64 10.53
C PHE A 8 2.59 -5.45 10.80
N VAL A 9 1.78 -5.27 9.77
CA VAL A 9 0.34 -4.98 9.89
C VAL A 9 -0.44 -5.87 8.95
N VAL A 10 -1.56 -6.41 9.43
CA VAL A 10 -2.56 -7.09 8.61
C VAL A 10 -3.76 -6.18 8.51
N VAL A 11 -4.10 -5.77 7.30
CA VAL A 11 -5.24 -4.89 7.02
C VAL A 11 -6.25 -5.65 6.17
N GLY A 12 -7.53 -5.59 6.55
CA GLY A 12 -8.62 -6.26 5.85
C GLY A 12 -9.75 -5.31 5.49
N TYR A 13 -10.68 -5.79 4.68
CA TYR A 13 -11.91 -5.08 4.36
C TYR A 13 -12.82 -4.99 5.59
N ASP A 14 -13.37 -3.80 5.87
CA ASP A 14 -14.31 -3.56 6.96
C ASP A 14 -15.73 -3.94 6.54
N HIS A 15 -16.14 -5.16 6.86
CA HIS A 15 -17.48 -5.70 6.55
C HIS A 15 -18.62 -5.02 7.32
N GLU A 16 -18.34 -4.32 8.42
CA GLU A 16 -19.37 -3.66 9.21
C GLU A 16 -19.77 -2.33 8.59
N LYS A 17 -18.78 -1.54 8.13
CA LYS A 17 -19.02 -0.24 7.48
C LYS A 17 -19.65 -0.35 6.10
N GLU A 18 -19.49 -1.46 5.39
CA GLU A 18 -20.20 -1.68 4.11
C GLU A 18 -21.72 -1.54 4.28
N ARG A 19 -22.27 -2.02 5.41
CA ARG A 19 -23.70 -1.92 5.71
C ARG A 19 -24.18 -0.47 5.84
N SER A 20 -23.26 0.46 6.10
CA SER A 20 -23.52 1.90 6.16
C SER A 20 -23.28 2.62 4.82
N GLY A 21 -22.95 1.88 3.75
CA GLY A 21 -22.66 2.43 2.42
C GLY A 21 -21.26 3.01 2.26
N ILE A 22 -20.38 2.84 3.25
CA ILE A 22 -19.00 3.33 3.24
C ILE A 22 -18.05 2.14 3.19
N SER A 23 -17.23 2.06 2.15
CA SER A 23 -16.19 1.04 2.05
C SER A 23 -14.86 1.54 2.63
N SER A 24 -14.25 0.76 3.52
CA SER A 24 -12.96 1.11 4.11
C SER A 24 -12.19 -0.14 4.56
N GLY A 25 -10.92 0.07 4.89
CA GLY A 25 -10.09 -0.95 5.51
C GLY A 25 -10.12 -0.85 7.03
N ILE A 26 -9.73 -1.93 7.69
CA ILE A 26 -9.52 -2.00 9.12
C ILE A 26 -8.21 -2.75 9.42
N ILE A 27 -7.45 -2.25 10.39
CA ILE A 27 -6.30 -2.98 10.93
C ILE A 27 -6.83 -4.16 11.72
N LEU A 28 -6.60 -5.37 11.20
CA LEU A 28 -6.99 -6.62 11.86
C LEU A 28 -5.99 -6.98 12.96
N GLN A 29 -4.70 -6.83 12.67
CA GLN A 29 -3.61 -7.13 13.59
C GLN A 29 -2.41 -6.22 13.29
N ARG A 30 -1.62 -5.93 14.32
CA ARG A 30 -0.35 -5.24 14.18
C ARG A 30 0.70 -5.81 15.14
N PHE A 31 1.95 -5.80 14.73
CA PHE A 31 3.09 -6.26 15.50
C PHE A 31 4.26 -5.27 15.37
N PRO A 32 4.87 -4.84 16.49
CA PRO A 32 4.41 -5.05 17.86
C PRO A 32 3.08 -4.34 18.14
N GLU A 33 2.34 -4.82 19.14
CA GLU A 33 1.10 -4.17 19.62
C GLU A 33 1.36 -2.88 20.39
N LYS A 34 2.58 -2.70 20.91
CA LYS A 34 3.02 -1.50 21.63
C LYS A 34 3.94 -0.70 20.75
N ASP A 35 3.79 0.60 20.82
CA ASP A 35 4.56 1.52 20.00
C ASP A 35 6.04 1.55 20.41
N TRP A 36 6.91 1.71 19.41
CA TRP A 36 8.32 1.97 19.69
C TRP A 36 8.49 3.40 20.21
N PRO A 37 9.32 3.64 21.23
CA PRO A 37 9.56 4.99 21.74
C PRO A 37 10.14 5.94 20.68
N ASP A 38 10.93 5.42 19.74
CA ASP A 38 11.59 6.20 18.70
C ASP A 38 10.81 6.26 17.38
N THR A 39 9.75 5.46 17.22
CA THR A 39 8.95 5.40 15.99
C THR A 39 7.54 4.95 16.37
N PRO A 40 6.68 5.88 16.81
CA PRO A 40 5.27 5.58 17.09
C PRO A 40 4.55 5.04 15.86
N PHE A 41 3.43 4.36 16.08
CA PHE A 41 2.65 3.82 14.99
C PHE A 41 1.89 4.92 14.26
N ILE A 42 1.78 4.78 12.94
CA ILE A 42 1.11 5.78 12.09
C ILE A 42 -0.32 5.32 11.81
N GLU A 43 -1.28 6.12 12.26
CA GLU A 43 -2.70 5.90 11.98
C GLU A 43 -3.05 6.18 10.51
N GLY A 44 -4.10 5.55 9.99
CA GLY A 44 -4.57 5.74 8.61
C GLY A 44 -3.79 4.94 7.56
N ILE A 45 -2.92 4.02 7.97
CA ILE A 45 -2.16 3.16 7.04
C ILE A 45 -3.06 2.35 6.10
N GLU A 46 -4.29 2.02 6.54
CA GLU A 46 -5.30 1.32 5.76
C GLU A 46 -5.69 2.06 4.47
N TRP A 47 -5.62 3.39 4.43
CA TRP A 47 -5.85 4.16 3.19
C TRP A 47 -4.79 3.85 2.14
N PHE A 48 -3.55 3.62 2.57
CA PHE A 48 -2.40 3.36 1.70
C PHE A 48 -2.28 1.89 1.28
N CYS A 49 -3.04 1.00 1.92
CA CYS A 49 -3.08 -0.43 1.61
C CYS A 49 -4.00 -0.76 0.42
N GLN A 50 -4.95 0.11 0.09
CA GLN A 50 -5.78 0.03 -1.11
C GLN A 50 -5.90 1.42 -1.74
N PRO A 51 -4.90 1.87 -2.53
CA PRO A 51 -4.86 3.23 -3.06
C PRO A 51 -6.06 3.59 -3.96
N GLN A 52 -6.68 2.59 -4.59
CA GLN A 52 -7.90 2.76 -5.39
C GLN A 52 -9.19 2.73 -4.58
N GLY A 53 -9.09 2.59 -3.26
CA GLY A 53 -10.23 2.35 -2.38
C GLY A 53 -10.42 0.87 -2.08
N TRP A 54 -11.08 0.61 -0.96
CA TRP A 54 -11.51 -0.72 -0.57
C TRP A 54 -12.78 -1.06 -1.34
N ALA A 55 -12.91 -2.26 -1.89
CA ALA A 55 -14.13 -2.71 -2.55
C ALA A 55 -14.16 -4.25 -2.64
N LEU A 56 -15.36 -4.82 -2.54
CA LEU A 56 -15.55 -6.22 -2.91
C LEU A 56 -15.49 -6.39 -4.42
N SER A 57 -15.01 -7.54 -4.87
CA SER A 57 -14.97 -7.90 -6.28
C SER A 57 -15.62 -9.26 -6.53
N THR A 58 -16.20 -9.44 -7.72
CA THR A 58 -16.61 -10.75 -8.23
C THR A 58 -15.45 -11.53 -8.82
N ASP A 59 -14.35 -10.84 -9.14
CA ASP A 59 -13.18 -11.42 -9.78
C ASP A 59 -12.05 -11.59 -8.77
N ARG A 60 -11.49 -12.81 -8.71
CA ARG A 60 -10.30 -13.07 -7.89
C ARG A 60 -9.09 -12.42 -8.54
N GLN A 61 -8.41 -11.53 -7.82
CA GLN A 61 -7.15 -10.95 -8.27
C GLN A 61 -5.95 -11.74 -7.74
N GLU A 62 -4.88 -11.77 -8.54
CA GLU A 62 -3.59 -12.29 -8.09
C GLU A 62 -2.96 -11.36 -7.04
N PRO A 63 -2.13 -11.90 -6.13
CA PRO A 63 -1.42 -11.08 -5.15
C PRO A 63 -0.56 -10.01 -5.82
N GLN A 64 -0.75 -8.76 -5.41
CA GLN A 64 -0.05 -7.61 -5.95
C GLN A 64 0.81 -6.97 -4.87
N PHE A 65 2.10 -6.84 -5.15
CA PHE A 65 3.01 -6.06 -4.31
C PHE A 65 3.17 -4.64 -4.86
N PHE A 66 3.16 -3.65 -3.97
CA PHE A 66 3.54 -2.27 -4.23
C PHE A 66 4.03 -1.62 -2.94
N VAL A 67 4.56 -0.40 -3.03
CA VAL A 67 4.97 0.37 -1.86
C VAL A 67 4.27 1.71 -1.85
N SER A 68 3.67 2.02 -0.72
CA SER A 68 3.17 3.35 -0.38
C SER A 68 4.17 4.04 0.54
N VAL A 69 4.21 5.37 0.54
CA VAL A 69 5.09 6.13 1.43
C VAL A 69 4.25 7.13 2.23
N LEU A 70 4.35 7.02 3.55
CA LEU A 70 3.83 7.97 4.51
C LEU A 70 4.93 8.97 4.83
N THR A 71 4.60 10.26 4.83
CA THR A 71 5.52 11.31 5.27
C THR A 71 4.94 11.90 6.56
N ASP A 72 5.72 11.88 7.64
CA ASP A 72 5.30 12.45 8.91
C ASP A 72 5.52 13.98 8.98
N ILE A 73 5.14 14.57 10.12
CA ILE A 73 5.25 16.02 10.36
C ILE A 73 6.68 16.54 10.33
N ASP A 74 7.67 15.68 10.57
CA ASP A 74 9.09 15.99 10.57
C ASP A 74 9.72 15.73 9.19
N ALA A 75 8.89 15.47 8.17
CA ALA A 75 9.26 15.10 6.81
C ALA A 75 10.05 13.77 6.71
N ASN A 76 10.00 12.91 7.73
CA ASN A 76 10.56 11.57 7.62
C ASN A 76 9.61 10.69 6.82
N ARG A 77 10.21 9.76 6.07
CA ARG A 77 9.49 8.82 5.21
C ARG A 77 9.38 7.47 5.88
N HIS A 78 8.18 6.92 5.87
CA HIS A 78 7.88 5.58 6.31
C HIS A 78 7.37 4.80 5.10
N TYR A 79 8.14 3.78 4.72
CA TYR A 79 7.85 2.93 3.57
C TYR A 79 6.91 1.82 4.03
N CYS A 80 5.74 1.77 3.42
CA CYS A 80 4.74 0.72 3.61
C CYS A 80 4.83 -0.24 2.42
N ALA A 81 5.60 -1.31 2.58
CA ALA A 81 5.63 -2.39 1.61
C ALA A 81 4.36 -3.23 1.77
N CYS A 82 3.50 -3.22 0.76
CA CYS A 82 2.17 -3.82 0.79
C CYS A 82 2.15 -5.05 -0.14
N LEU A 83 1.64 -6.18 0.36
CA LEU A 83 1.25 -7.32 -0.44
C LEU A 83 -0.25 -7.55 -0.31
N CYS A 84 -1.00 -7.11 -1.33
CA CYS A 84 -2.45 -7.19 -1.37
C CYS A 84 -2.91 -8.45 -2.09
N PHE A 85 -3.91 -9.13 -1.55
CA PHE A 85 -4.52 -10.32 -2.13
C PHE A 85 -6.00 -10.38 -1.73
N ASN A 86 -6.75 -11.35 -2.26
CA ASN A 86 -8.15 -11.51 -1.92
C ASN A 86 -8.43 -12.72 -1.02
N GLU A 87 -9.40 -12.55 -0.13
CA GLU A 87 -10.04 -13.62 0.62
C GLU A 87 -11.47 -13.84 0.12
N THR A 88 -11.93 -15.08 0.14
CA THR A 88 -13.29 -15.45 -0.26
C THR A 88 -14.28 -15.09 0.83
N VAL A 89 -15.36 -14.41 0.47
CA VAL A 89 -16.45 -14.02 1.36
C VAL A 89 -17.77 -14.55 0.79
N SER A 90 -18.52 -15.28 1.60
CA SER A 90 -19.88 -15.68 1.27
C SER A 90 -20.86 -14.61 1.72
N ILE A 91 -21.54 -13.94 0.79
CA ILE A 91 -22.60 -13.00 1.14
C ILE A 91 -23.93 -13.74 1.12
N THR A 92 -24.60 -13.73 2.26
CA THR A 92 -26.02 -14.11 2.33
C THR A 92 -26.83 -12.87 1.96
N PRO A 93 -27.69 -12.91 0.92
CA PRO A 93 -28.57 -11.79 0.61
C PRO A 93 -29.42 -11.46 1.84
N SER A 94 -29.33 -10.23 2.35
CA SER A 94 -30.28 -9.73 3.34
C SER A 94 -31.66 -9.69 2.68
N LYS A 95 -32.69 -10.25 3.35
CA LYS A 95 -34.08 -10.14 2.90
C LYS A 95 -34.40 -8.66 2.59
N PRO A 96 -35.11 -8.35 1.50
CA PRO A 96 -35.61 -7.01 1.26
C PRO A 96 -36.50 -6.57 2.43
N VAL A 97 -36.44 -5.27 2.76
CA VAL A 97 -37.12 -4.65 3.92
C VAL A 97 -38.63 -4.49 3.71
N ASP A 98 -39.18 -4.95 2.57
CA ASP A 98 -40.57 -4.69 2.17
C ASP A 98 -41.59 -5.76 2.61
N GLU A 99 -41.40 -6.38 3.78
CA GLU A 99 -42.46 -7.16 4.43
C GLU A 99 -42.76 -6.57 5.80
N GLU A 100 -43.18 -5.28 5.82
CA GLU A 100 -44.00 -4.79 6.92
C GLU A 100 -45.38 -5.48 6.84
N GLU A 101 -45.71 -6.15 7.94
CA GLU A 101 -46.85 -7.05 8.12
C GLU A 101 -48.19 -6.32 8.01
N ASP A 102 -48.90 -6.45 6.88
CA ASP A 102 -50.37 -6.31 6.88
C ASP A 102 -50.99 -7.62 7.38
N ALA A 103 -51.19 -7.70 8.69
CA ALA A 103 -51.95 -8.77 9.32
C ALA A 103 -53.44 -8.66 8.95
N VAL A 104 -53.93 -9.59 8.12
CA VAL A 104 -55.36 -9.87 8.00
C VAL A 104 -55.59 -11.37 8.26
N GLU A 105 -56.30 -11.66 9.34
CA GLU A 105 -56.70 -12.98 9.80
C GLU A 105 -57.58 -13.71 8.77
N GLY A 106 -57.25 -14.96 8.46
CA GLY A 106 -58.08 -15.84 7.62
C GLY A 106 -57.49 -17.25 7.45
N GLU A 107 -58.29 -18.26 7.73
CA GLU A 107 -57.92 -19.65 8.03
C GLU A 107 -57.39 -20.52 6.85
N THR A 108 -56.53 -21.49 7.23
CA THR A 108 -56.24 -22.81 6.61
C THR A 108 -55.56 -22.92 5.23
N ALA A 109 -54.27 -23.29 5.24
CA ALA A 109 -53.70 -24.30 4.32
C ALA A 109 -52.34 -24.81 4.83
N LEU A 110 -52.18 -26.13 4.90
CA LEU A 110 -50.92 -26.82 5.19
C LEU A 110 -49.95 -26.69 4.00
N VAL A 111 -49.25 -25.57 3.89
CA VAL A 111 -48.14 -25.42 2.92
C VAL A 111 -46.84 -25.75 3.64
N ARG A 112 -46.24 -26.90 3.29
CA ARG A 112 -44.84 -27.19 3.66
C ARG A 112 -43.96 -26.07 3.13
N PRO A 113 -43.10 -25.42 3.93
CA PRO A 113 -42.16 -24.46 3.38
C PRO A 113 -41.25 -25.22 2.41
N LEU A 114 -41.24 -24.85 1.13
CA LEU A 114 -40.16 -25.26 0.24
C LEU A 114 -38.85 -24.69 0.83
N PRO A 115 -37.74 -25.45 0.84
CA PRO A 115 -36.45 -24.89 1.21
C PRO A 115 -36.15 -23.75 0.25
N THR A 116 -36.15 -22.52 0.76
CA THR A 116 -35.66 -21.35 0.05
C THR A 116 -34.21 -21.61 -0.30
N ILE A 117 -33.91 -21.71 -1.60
CA ILE A 117 -32.54 -21.82 -2.10
C ILE A 117 -31.84 -20.51 -1.74
N THR A 118 -31.02 -20.52 -0.69
CA THR A 118 -30.12 -19.41 -0.38
C THR A 118 -29.03 -19.37 -1.44
N HIS A 119 -29.19 -18.51 -2.44
CA HIS A 119 -28.10 -18.20 -3.37
C HIS A 119 -27.00 -17.46 -2.62
N HIS A 120 -25.93 -18.16 -2.25
CA HIS A 120 -24.70 -17.54 -1.79
C HIS A 120 -23.93 -17.05 -3.02
N SER A 121 -23.84 -15.74 -3.20
CA SER A 121 -22.89 -15.16 -4.14
C SER A 121 -21.52 -15.13 -3.46
N ILE A 122 -20.52 -15.78 -4.07
CA ILE A 122 -19.13 -15.69 -3.63
C ILE A 122 -18.58 -14.35 -4.11
N MET A 123 -18.03 -13.57 -3.18
CA MET A 123 -17.28 -12.34 -3.48
C MET A 123 -15.87 -12.45 -2.91
N TYR A 124 -15.01 -11.53 -3.33
CA TYR A 124 -13.61 -11.45 -2.95
C TYR A 124 -13.37 -10.13 -2.22
N ALA A 125 -12.98 -10.21 -0.95
CA ALA A 125 -12.59 -9.06 -0.16
C ALA A 125 -11.08 -8.86 -0.21
N PRO A 126 -10.58 -7.62 -0.38
CA PRO A 126 -9.15 -7.34 -0.33
C PRO A 126 -8.61 -7.50 1.10
N LYS A 127 -7.37 -7.98 1.18
CA LYS A 127 -6.56 -8.07 2.39
C LYS A 127 -5.12 -7.74 2.06
N CYS A 128 -4.39 -7.18 3.02
CA CYS A 128 -3.03 -6.72 2.83
C CYS A 128 -2.13 -7.15 3.98
N LEU A 129 -0.95 -7.69 3.65
CA LEU A 129 0.18 -7.81 4.57
C LEU A 129 1.11 -6.61 4.34
N VAL A 130 1.48 -5.91 5.41
CA VAL A 130 2.25 -4.68 5.32
C VAL A 130 3.47 -4.75 6.21
N LEU A 131 4.65 -4.44 5.66
CA LEU A 131 5.84 -4.10 6.44
C LEU A 131 6.02 -2.58 6.40
N VAL A 132 6.13 -1.97 7.58
CA VAL A 132 6.39 -0.54 7.76
C VAL A 132 7.84 -0.37 8.19
N SER A 133 8.60 0.46 7.49
CA SER A 133 10.00 0.71 7.82
C SER A 133 10.43 2.13 7.47
N ARG A 134 11.32 2.70 8.28
CA ARG A 134 12.08 3.91 7.91
C ARG A 134 13.18 3.64 6.87
N LEU A 135 13.46 2.36 6.60
CA LEU A 135 14.50 1.92 5.67
C LEU A 135 13.90 1.54 4.32
N ASP A 136 14.67 1.77 3.27
CA ASP A 136 14.22 1.70 1.89
C ASP A 136 14.71 0.42 1.19
N TYR A 137 14.41 -0.74 1.77
CA TYR A 137 14.83 -2.06 1.27
C TYR A 137 13.69 -2.80 0.57
N ILE A 138 13.13 -2.16 -0.45
CA ILE A 138 11.90 -2.59 -1.16
C ILE A 138 11.95 -4.05 -1.64
N GLU A 139 13.06 -4.46 -2.26
CA GLU A 139 13.22 -5.84 -2.75
C GLU A 139 13.26 -6.85 -1.60
N THR A 140 13.95 -6.52 -0.51
CA THR A 140 13.99 -7.35 0.70
C THR A 140 12.59 -7.51 1.29
N PHE A 141 11.81 -6.42 1.39
CA PHE A 141 10.44 -6.48 1.89
C PHE A 141 9.51 -7.28 0.97
N ARG A 142 9.64 -7.13 -0.35
CA ARG A 142 8.91 -7.93 -1.33
C ARG A 142 9.15 -9.42 -1.13
N ASN A 143 10.41 -9.82 -0.98
CA ASN A 143 10.76 -11.22 -0.76
C ASN A 143 10.21 -11.73 0.57
N CYS A 144 10.36 -10.96 1.66
CA CYS A 144 9.86 -11.34 2.97
C CYS A 144 8.33 -11.51 2.97
N LEU A 145 7.58 -10.55 2.43
CA LEU A 145 6.13 -10.63 2.33
C LEU A 145 5.67 -11.77 1.42
N GLY A 146 6.37 -12.01 0.31
CA GLY A 146 6.10 -13.15 -0.57
C GLY A 146 6.22 -14.48 0.16
N ILE A 147 7.29 -14.66 0.96
CA ILE A 147 7.49 -15.88 1.77
C ILE A 147 6.39 -16.02 2.83
N ILE A 148 6.05 -14.95 3.56
CA ILE A 148 4.97 -14.96 4.56
C ILE A 148 3.65 -15.38 3.88
N TYR A 149 3.35 -14.81 2.72
CA TYR A 149 2.14 -15.14 1.97
C TYR A 149 2.12 -16.59 1.48
N THR A 150 3.25 -17.11 0.98
CA THR A 150 3.37 -18.53 0.60
C THR A 150 3.11 -19.43 1.79
N VAL A 151 3.74 -19.17 2.94
CA VAL A 151 3.52 -19.96 4.18
C VAL A 151 2.06 -19.89 4.61
N TYR A 152 1.42 -18.72 4.51
CA TYR A 152 0.01 -18.52 4.83
C TYR A 152 -0.93 -19.34 3.93
N ILE A 153 -0.76 -19.26 2.61
CA ILE A 153 -1.66 -19.92 1.65
C ILE A 153 -1.43 -21.43 1.61
N GLU A 154 -0.18 -21.88 1.65
CA GLU A 154 0.16 -23.30 1.58
C GLU A 154 0.01 -24.01 2.93
N ASN A 155 -0.26 -23.26 4.02
CA ASN A 155 -0.33 -23.75 5.39
C ASN A 155 0.92 -24.59 5.75
N VAL A 156 2.10 -24.05 5.36
CA VAL A 156 3.38 -24.64 5.74
C VAL A 156 3.45 -24.54 7.26
N GLY A 157 3.77 -25.63 7.97
CA GLY A 157 3.67 -25.75 9.43
C GLY A 157 4.62 -24.86 10.27
N VAL A 158 5.09 -23.74 9.71
CA VAL A 158 5.85 -22.69 10.39
C VAL A 158 4.86 -21.60 10.85
N PRO A 159 4.80 -21.26 12.16
CA PRO A 159 3.94 -20.19 12.64
C PRO A 159 4.33 -18.84 12.03
N LEU A 160 3.35 -18.08 11.50
CA LEU A 160 3.59 -16.78 10.87
C LEU A 160 4.19 -15.77 11.86
N GLU A 161 3.85 -15.88 13.14
CA GLU A 161 4.39 -15.06 14.22
C GLU A 161 5.90 -15.24 14.38
N THR A 162 6.43 -16.43 14.06
CA THR A 162 7.88 -16.67 14.06
C THR A 162 8.53 -15.89 12.92
N LEU A 163 7.92 -15.90 11.74
CA LEU A 163 8.42 -15.16 10.58
C LEU A 163 8.41 -13.65 10.82
N VAL A 164 7.27 -13.14 11.29
CA VAL A 164 7.08 -11.72 11.62
C VAL A 164 8.03 -11.31 12.76
N GLY A 165 8.10 -12.11 13.82
CA GLY A 165 8.98 -11.88 14.97
C GLY A 165 10.46 -11.82 14.59
N ASN A 166 10.91 -12.69 13.68
CA ASN A 166 12.28 -12.64 13.16
C ASN A 166 12.54 -11.35 12.38
N ILE A 167 11.59 -10.88 11.57
CA ILE A 167 11.74 -9.65 10.79
C ILE A 167 11.87 -8.42 11.70
N ILE A 168 10.93 -8.26 12.63
CA ILE A 168 10.84 -7.05 13.47
C ILE A 168 11.81 -7.08 14.66
N GLY A 169 12.14 -8.27 15.17
CA GLY A 169 12.90 -8.44 16.42
C GLY A 169 14.35 -8.85 16.24
N CYS A 170 14.68 -9.66 15.22
CA CYS A 170 15.98 -10.33 15.13
C CYS A 170 16.93 -9.71 14.09
N ILE A 171 16.42 -8.94 13.13
CA ILE A 171 17.24 -8.43 12.03
C ILE A 171 17.63 -6.97 12.26
N GLN A 172 18.94 -6.76 12.41
CA GLN A 172 19.57 -5.47 12.59
C GLN A 172 20.33 -5.09 11.32
N VAL A 173 20.11 -3.87 10.85
CA VAL A 173 20.78 -3.28 9.68
C VAL A 173 21.99 -2.47 10.16
N PRO A 174 23.22 -2.81 9.71
CA PRO A 174 24.41 -2.01 9.96
C PRO A 174 24.29 -0.60 9.38
N PRO A 175 25.06 0.37 9.90
CA PRO A 175 25.12 1.69 9.31
C PRO A 175 25.66 1.65 7.86
N PRO A 176 25.47 2.73 7.08
CA PRO A 176 26.02 2.84 5.74
C PRO A 176 27.54 2.54 5.70
N GLY A 177 27.98 1.84 4.65
CA GLY A 177 29.33 1.30 4.51
C GLY A 177 29.58 -0.01 5.29
N GLY A 178 28.59 -0.48 6.05
CA GLY A 178 28.66 -1.74 6.79
C GLY A 178 28.62 -3.00 5.91
N PRO A 179 28.89 -4.18 6.52
CA PRO A 179 28.92 -5.45 5.79
C PRO A 179 27.51 -5.88 5.34
N GLN A 180 27.48 -6.74 4.32
CA GLN A 180 26.25 -7.43 3.92
C GLN A 180 25.69 -8.25 5.09
N VAL A 181 24.39 -8.13 5.35
CA VAL A 181 23.68 -8.99 6.30
C VAL A 181 23.02 -10.12 5.53
N ARG A 182 23.18 -11.34 6.02
CA ARG A 182 22.45 -12.52 5.53
C ARG A 182 21.58 -13.04 6.65
N PHE A 183 20.33 -13.36 6.33
CA PHE A 183 19.36 -13.80 7.31
C PHE A 183 18.34 -14.74 6.67
N SER A 184 17.56 -15.40 7.52
CA SER A 184 16.36 -16.14 7.15
C SER A 184 15.24 -15.62 8.04
N ILE A 185 14.02 -15.58 7.50
CA ILE A 185 12.85 -15.26 8.33
C ILE A 185 12.28 -16.51 9.01
N GLY A 186 12.77 -17.72 8.69
CA GLY A 186 12.42 -18.96 9.38
C GLY A 186 11.70 -19.99 8.51
N ALA A 187 11.59 -19.75 7.20
CA ALA A 187 10.88 -20.62 6.26
C ALA A 187 11.82 -21.32 5.26
N GLY A 188 13.04 -21.66 5.68
CA GLY A 188 14.05 -22.29 4.82
C GLY A 188 14.65 -21.36 3.76
N ASP A 189 14.37 -20.05 3.88
CA ASP A 189 14.79 -19.01 2.95
C ASP A 189 16.20 -18.49 3.27
N ARG A 190 16.76 -17.73 2.33
CA ARG A 190 18.03 -17.02 2.51
C ARG A 190 17.94 -15.65 1.87
N GLN A 191 17.76 -14.63 2.71
CA GLN A 191 17.80 -13.24 2.29
C GLN A 191 19.20 -12.66 2.47
N ALA A 192 19.49 -11.65 1.66
CA ALA A 192 20.66 -10.81 1.83
C ALA A 192 20.24 -9.34 1.69
N LEU A 193 20.81 -8.48 2.53
CA LEU A 193 20.67 -7.04 2.41
C LEU A 193 22.06 -6.40 2.46
N GLN A 194 22.31 -5.42 1.61
CA GLN A 194 23.54 -4.66 1.60
C GLN A 194 23.24 -3.23 2.05
N PRO A 195 23.77 -2.77 3.18
CA PRO A 195 23.68 -1.37 3.56
C PRO A 195 24.20 -0.44 2.45
N PRO A 196 23.60 0.75 2.27
CA PRO A 196 24.08 1.71 1.30
C PRO A 196 25.54 2.08 1.60
N ILE A 197 26.32 2.38 0.57
CA ILE A 197 27.75 2.71 0.75
C ILE A 197 27.94 4.05 1.47
N SER A 198 27.01 4.98 1.29
CA SER A 198 27.03 6.33 1.87
C SER A 198 25.67 6.65 2.51
N PRO A 199 25.65 7.42 3.61
CA PRO A 199 24.39 7.86 4.24
C PRO A 199 23.59 8.87 3.40
N SER A 200 24.24 9.58 2.47
CA SER A 200 23.61 10.67 1.71
C SER A 200 23.36 10.36 0.25
N LEU A 201 24.12 9.44 -0.34
CA LEU A 201 24.01 9.11 -1.76
C LEU A 201 22.76 8.23 -2.00
N PRO A 202 21.79 8.67 -2.81
CA PRO A 202 20.59 7.88 -3.07
C PRO A 202 20.92 6.57 -3.80
N VAL A 203 20.39 5.45 -3.33
CA VAL A 203 20.48 4.16 -4.02
C VAL A 203 19.27 4.00 -4.91
N THR A 204 19.43 4.23 -6.22
CA THR A 204 18.30 4.28 -7.16
C THR A 204 18.14 3.03 -8.01
N HIS A 205 19.08 2.06 -7.97
CA HIS A 205 19.06 0.90 -8.87
C HIS A 205 18.77 1.32 -10.32
N THR A 206 17.64 0.89 -10.89
CA THR A 206 17.22 1.22 -12.26
C THR A 206 16.24 2.40 -12.34
N SER A 207 15.76 2.96 -11.23
CA SER A 207 14.69 3.97 -11.21
C SER A 207 14.99 5.17 -12.10
N VAL A 208 16.20 5.73 -11.99
CA VAL A 208 16.61 6.89 -12.79
C VAL A 208 16.66 6.53 -14.27
N ASN A 209 17.26 5.39 -14.62
CA ASN A 209 17.29 4.90 -15.99
C ASN A 209 15.87 4.72 -16.55
N LEU A 210 14.95 4.12 -15.78
CA LEU A 210 13.55 3.93 -16.19
C LEU A 210 12.83 5.26 -16.41
N LEU A 211 13.07 6.27 -15.56
CA LEU A 211 12.50 7.61 -15.75
C LEU A 211 12.95 8.23 -17.08
N PHE A 212 14.24 8.13 -17.42
CA PHE A 212 14.79 8.60 -18.69
C PHE A 212 14.23 7.82 -19.89
N GLN A 213 14.05 6.50 -19.76
CA GLN A 213 13.45 5.67 -20.81
C GLN A 213 11.98 6.02 -21.06
N GLN A 214 11.23 6.35 -20.01
CA GLN A 214 9.81 6.67 -20.10
C GLN A 214 9.52 8.07 -20.63
N LEU A 215 10.33 9.06 -20.22
CA LEU A 215 10.05 10.48 -20.50
C LEU A 215 10.99 11.10 -21.54
N GLY A 216 12.16 10.51 -21.75
CA GLY A 216 13.23 11.11 -22.54
C GLY A 216 13.94 12.27 -21.83
N ILE A 217 15.19 12.52 -22.22
CA ILE A 217 16.10 13.51 -21.60
C ILE A 217 15.46 14.90 -21.43
N ARG A 218 14.74 15.40 -22.45
CA ARG A 218 14.18 16.75 -22.43
C ARG A 218 13.14 16.92 -21.33
N ASN A 219 12.24 15.97 -21.18
CA ASN A 219 11.19 16.03 -20.16
C ASN A 219 11.76 15.83 -18.76
N VAL A 220 12.77 14.95 -18.61
CA VAL A 220 13.47 14.80 -17.33
C VAL A 220 14.18 16.09 -16.92
N LEU A 221 14.80 16.83 -17.85
CA LEU A 221 15.38 18.13 -17.54
C LEU A 221 14.34 19.17 -17.13
N VAL A 222 13.17 19.20 -17.78
CA VAL A 222 12.05 20.06 -17.36
C VAL A 222 11.60 19.71 -15.95
N LEU A 223 11.46 18.42 -15.62
CA LEU A 223 11.10 17.97 -14.28
C LEU A 223 12.16 18.32 -13.24
N PHE A 224 13.44 18.18 -13.59
CA PHE A 224 14.54 18.58 -12.73
C PHE A 224 14.48 20.08 -12.44
N CYS A 225 14.26 20.93 -13.44
CA CYS A 225 14.05 22.36 -13.20
C CYS A 225 12.84 22.61 -12.30
N ALA A 226 11.70 21.96 -12.58
CA ALA A 226 10.47 22.13 -11.83
C ALA A 226 10.62 21.74 -10.35
N ILE A 227 11.32 20.64 -10.04
CA ILE A 227 11.52 20.22 -8.64
C ILE A 227 12.52 21.12 -7.92
N MET A 228 13.55 21.61 -8.64
CA MET A 228 14.55 22.53 -8.09
C MET A 228 14.00 23.95 -7.86
N THR A 229 12.90 24.31 -8.53
CA THR A 229 12.15 25.57 -8.31
C THR A 229 10.84 25.34 -7.56
N GLU A 230 10.73 24.23 -6.83
CA GLU A 230 9.63 23.95 -5.88
C GLU A 230 8.22 23.96 -6.49
N HIS A 231 8.04 23.44 -7.71
CA HIS A 231 6.71 23.28 -8.30
C HIS A 231 5.96 22.05 -7.74
N LYS A 232 4.64 22.09 -7.88
CA LYS A 232 3.76 20.91 -7.75
C LYS A 232 3.95 19.97 -8.93
N ILE A 233 4.42 18.76 -8.67
CA ILE A 233 4.68 17.74 -9.68
C ILE A 233 3.76 16.55 -9.42
N LEU A 234 2.98 16.21 -10.44
CA LEU A 234 2.06 15.08 -10.38
C LEU A 234 2.41 14.07 -11.48
N PHE A 235 2.82 12.89 -11.07
CA PHE A 235 2.96 11.73 -11.95
C PHE A 235 1.63 11.02 -12.09
N HIS A 236 1.32 10.55 -13.29
CA HIS A 236 0.13 9.79 -13.59
C HIS A 236 0.47 8.49 -14.32
N SER A 237 -0.06 7.35 -13.87
CA SER A 237 0.14 6.04 -14.49
C SER A 237 -0.94 5.03 -14.08
N LYS A 238 -1.09 3.96 -14.86
CA LYS A 238 -1.82 2.74 -14.47
C LYS A 238 -0.97 1.80 -13.59
N SER A 239 0.33 2.07 -13.45
CA SER A 239 1.26 1.20 -12.72
C SER A 239 1.77 1.88 -11.45
N TYR A 240 1.47 1.30 -10.29
CA TYR A 240 1.99 1.74 -8.99
C TYR A 240 3.51 1.77 -8.94
N ASN A 241 4.16 0.76 -9.52
CA ASN A 241 5.61 0.69 -9.58
C ASN A 241 6.17 1.86 -10.39
N ARG A 242 5.60 2.19 -11.56
CA ARG A 242 6.08 3.34 -12.35
C ARG A 242 5.92 4.65 -11.59
N LEU A 243 4.80 4.87 -10.90
CA LEU A 243 4.59 6.06 -10.07
C LEU A 243 5.64 6.18 -8.96
N THR A 244 5.84 5.09 -8.21
CA THR A 244 6.79 5.05 -7.09
C THR A 244 8.23 5.26 -7.55
N GLU A 245 8.64 4.56 -8.61
CA GLU A 245 9.99 4.65 -9.18
C GLU A 245 10.26 6.02 -9.80
N ALA A 246 9.28 6.65 -10.44
CA ALA A 246 9.45 7.98 -11.01
C ALA A 246 9.62 9.05 -9.92
N CYS A 247 8.82 9.00 -8.86
CA CYS A 247 8.97 9.91 -7.71
C CYS A 247 10.32 9.73 -7.02
N ARG A 248 10.73 8.47 -6.81
CA ARG A 248 12.05 8.11 -6.26
C ARG A 248 13.19 8.63 -7.14
N ALA A 249 13.12 8.40 -8.44
CA ALA A 249 14.13 8.83 -9.40
C ALA A 249 14.28 10.36 -9.41
N LEU A 250 13.15 11.08 -9.47
CA LEU A 250 13.17 12.55 -9.51
C LEU A 250 13.76 13.14 -8.23
N THR A 251 13.37 12.64 -7.06
CA THR A 251 13.94 13.11 -5.79
C THR A 251 15.41 12.74 -5.63
N ALA A 252 15.85 11.61 -6.18
CA ALA A 252 17.27 11.23 -6.18
C ALA A 252 18.14 12.11 -7.08
N LEU A 253 17.60 12.59 -8.22
CA LEU A 253 18.29 13.52 -9.12
C LEU A 253 18.59 14.87 -8.45
N MET A 254 17.90 15.22 -7.35
CA MET A 254 18.17 16.44 -6.59
C MET A 254 19.47 16.38 -5.79
N TYR A 255 20.11 15.22 -5.63
CA TYR A 255 21.35 15.10 -4.84
C TYR A 255 22.37 16.17 -5.27
N PRO A 256 22.96 16.93 -4.32
CA PRO A 256 22.99 16.70 -2.87
C PRO A 256 21.84 17.33 -2.06
N PHE A 257 20.85 17.95 -2.71
CA PHE A 257 19.70 18.54 -2.02
C PHE A 257 18.71 17.47 -1.55
N ARG A 258 17.94 17.79 -0.50
CA ARG A 258 16.87 16.94 0.03
C ARG A 258 15.52 17.57 -0.24
N TYR A 259 14.59 16.76 -0.74
CA TYR A 259 13.21 17.17 -0.91
C TYR A 259 12.46 17.07 0.43
N ASN A 260 12.01 18.21 0.95
CA ASN A 260 11.39 18.33 2.29
C ASN A 260 9.89 18.71 2.25
N HIS A 261 9.28 18.76 1.07
CA HIS A 261 7.85 19.05 0.92
C HIS A 261 7.02 17.75 0.84
N VAL A 262 5.72 17.85 0.58
CA VAL A 262 4.80 16.70 0.51
C VAL A 262 5.28 15.69 -0.55
N TYR A 263 5.45 14.44 -0.13
CA TYR A 263 5.91 13.33 -0.97
C TYR A 263 4.97 12.14 -0.80
N ILE A 264 4.13 11.88 -1.81
CA ILE A 264 3.15 10.78 -1.81
C ILE A 264 3.22 10.06 -3.16
N PRO A 265 4.16 9.12 -3.35
CA PRO A 265 4.38 8.46 -4.64
C PRO A 265 3.18 7.67 -5.15
N LEU A 266 2.26 7.32 -4.25
CA LEU A 266 1.01 6.66 -4.57
C LEU A 266 -0.09 7.25 -3.70
N LEU A 267 -0.84 8.20 -4.27
CA LEU A 267 -1.93 8.89 -3.59
C LEU A 267 -3.14 7.96 -3.44
N PRO A 268 -3.61 7.71 -2.22
CA PRO A 268 -4.84 6.96 -2.02
C PRO A 268 -6.07 7.84 -2.30
N ALA A 269 -7.14 7.23 -2.81
CA ALA A 269 -8.39 7.91 -3.19
C ALA A 269 -8.97 8.82 -2.07
N PRO A 270 -9.01 8.41 -0.79
CA PRO A 270 -9.52 9.27 0.28
C PRO A 270 -8.73 10.57 0.50
N LEU A 271 -7.49 10.66 -0.02
CA LEU A 271 -6.60 11.81 0.18
C LEU A 271 -6.43 12.67 -1.09
N VAL A 272 -7.32 12.53 -2.08
CA VAL A 272 -7.25 13.31 -3.33
C VAL A 272 -7.28 14.83 -3.09
N GLU A 273 -7.94 15.28 -2.02
CA GLU A 273 -7.97 16.68 -1.62
C GLU A 273 -6.58 17.29 -1.34
N VAL A 274 -5.58 16.47 -1.01
CA VAL A 274 -4.19 16.92 -0.79
C VAL A 274 -3.62 17.62 -2.02
N LEU A 275 -4.07 17.29 -3.23
CA LEU A 275 -3.62 17.94 -4.46
C LEU A 275 -3.96 19.44 -4.52
N SER A 276 -4.95 19.88 -3.73
CA SER A 276 -5.34 21.29 -3.59
C SER A 276 -4.45 22.07 -2.63
N THR A 277 -3.51 21.43 -1.92
CA THR A 277 -2.59 22.11 -0.99
C THR A 277 -1.84 23.25 -1.68
N PRO A 278 -1.63 24.42 -1.05
CA PRO A 278 -0.85 25.49 -1.64
C PRO A 278 0.65 25.17 -1.70
N THR A 279 1.10 24.17 -0.95
CA THR A 279 2.52 23.80 -0.84
C THR A 279 3.01 22.99 -2.05
N PRO A 280 4.32 23.01 -2.36
CA PRO A 280 4.92 22.12 -3.34
C PRO A 280 4.70 20.65 -2.98
N PHE A 281 4.58 19.79 -3.98
CA PHE A 281 4.46 18.36 -3.76
C PHE A 281 5.05 17.53 -4.91
N VAL A 282 5.43 16.30 -4.61
CA VAL A 282 5.72 15.24 -5.58
C VAL A 282 4.76 14.10 -5.27
N ILE A 283 3.75 13.94 -6.13
CA ILE A 283 2.67 12.99 -5.92
C ILE A 283 2.52 12.10 -7.15
N GLY A 284 2.18 10.82 -6.95
CA GLY A 284 1.79 9.91 -8.01
C GLY A 284 0.32 9.53 -7.89
N VAL A 285 -0.44 9.62 -8.98
CA VAL A 285 -1.87 9.30 -9.04
C VAL A 285 -2.12 8.17 -10.03
N HIS A 286 -2.90 7.19 -9.57
CA HIS A 286 -3.36 6.10 -10.42
C HIS A 286 -4.43 6.57 -11.41
N SER A 287 -4.44 6.02 -12.63
CA SER A 287 -5.39 6.41 -13.67
C SER A 287 -6.88 6.26 -13.33
N SER A 288 -7.23 5.44 -12.33
CA SER A 288 -8.61 5.33 -11.83
C SER A 288 -9.13 6.65 -11.24
N LEU A 289 -8.25 7.49 -10.69
CA LEU A 289 -8.60 8.77 -10.06
C LEU A 289 -8.50 9.95 -11.03
N LYS A 290 -8.27 9.69 -12.33
CA LYS A 290 -8.01 10.74 -13.32
C LYS A 290 -9.15 11.77 -13.40
N THR A 291 -10.40 11.34 -13.28
CA THR A 291 -11.58 12.21 -13.33
C THR A 291 -11.57 13.23 -12.20
N GLU A 292 -11.14 12.82 -11.01
CA GLU A 292 -11.10 13.68 -9.81
C GLU A 292 -9.97 14.73 -9.88
N VAL A 293 -8.97 14.50 -10.73
CA VAL A 293 -7.77 15.34 -10.83
C VAL A 293 -7.78 16.27 -12.05
N SER A 294 -8.76 16.12 -12.95
CA SER A 294 -8.77 16.80 -14.26
C SER A 294 -8.94 18.33 -14.18
N ASP A 295 -9.43 18.85 -13.05
CA ASP A 295 -9.74 20.29 -12.88
C ASP A 295 -8.60 21.13 -12.25
N MET A 296 -7.41 20.54 -12.07
CA MET A 296 -6.34 21.19 -11.31
C MET A 296 -5.35 22.00 -12.17
N VAL A 297 -5.59 23.31 -12.25
CA VAL A 297 -4.94 24.26 -13.20
C VAL A 297 -3.47 24.64 -12.87
N SER A 298 -2.92 24.23 -11.71
CA SER A 298 -1.56 24.66 -11.26
C SER A 298 -0.54 23.53 -11.12
N ILE A 299 -0.83 22.35 -11.68
CA ILE A 299 -0.03 21.14 -11.50
C ILE A 299 0.80 20.84 -12.76
N SER A 300 2.10 20.59 -12.59
CA SER A 300 2.91 20.00 -13.66
C SER A 300 2.54 18.53 -13.80
N PHE A 301 1.64 18.23 -14.75
CA PHE A 301 1.12 16.90 -15.01
C PHE A 301 2.06 16.09 -15.90
N VAL A 302 2.53 14.94 -15.41
CA VAL A 302 3.45 14.05 -16.14
C VAL A 302 2.80 12.70 -16.35
N ILE A 303 2.56 12.34 -17.61
CA ILE A 303 2.04 11.03 -17.97
C ILE A 303 3.22 10.07 -18.16
N LEU A 304 3.29 9.05 -17.32
CA LEU A 304 4.14 7.89 -17.57
C LEU A 304 3.36 6.96 -18.50
N GLY A 305 3.98 6.51 -19.60
CA GLY A 305 3.30 5.72 -20.64
C GLY A 305 2.57 4.47 -20.13
N ALA A 306 1.81 3.81 -21.02
CA ALA A 306 1.20 2.50 -20.77
C ALA A 306 2.26 1.39 -20.70
#